data_AF-A0A516V2R9-F1
#
_entry.id   AF-A0A516V2R9-F1
#
_cell.length_a   1.000
_cell.length_b   1.000
_cell.length_c   1.000
_cell.angle_alpha   90.00
_cell.angle_beta   90.00
_cell.angle_gamma   90.00
#
_symmetry.space_group_name_H-M   'P 1'
#
loop_
_entity.id
_entity.type
_entity.pdbx_description
1 polymer ?
#
loop_
_entity_poly.entity_id
_entity_poly.type
_entity_poly.pdbx_seq_one_letter_code
_entity_poly.pdbx_strand_id
1 'polypeptide(L)'
;METAMNKIRTLGCIALLASLAACQGGSPSNSTASGSQKPADKQGGLTGMVGAAMDKARAEMETKNISIGDAFHLNINGHTIRSSDGKAPRAEITPQGDLLIEGKPVDITPVQRTLLLQYRGEIIDVASSGMEIGKQGVDIAGKAVGTAIASIFNGKSDEAEREMKAQGERIEAAAMKLCDQLQPMVKTQQELAASLPAFKPYANLEQSDIDDCRKHDKGDGVAVFSDADREEIRSDIRDGIRESIRGAVRTPSSPGSDDAAAEADAAAAKGG
;
A
#
# COMPACT_ATOMS: atom_id res chain seq x y z
N MET A 1 11.11 -51.74 -8.89
CA MET A 1 12.38 -51.05 -9.22
C MET A 1 12.41 -49.78 -8.40
N GLU A 2 13.03 -49.88 -7.23
CA GLU A 2 13.30 -48.81 -6.28
C GLU A 2 14.45 -47.91 -6.75
N THR A 3 14.42 -46.65 -6.32
CA THR A 3 15.58 -45.80 -6.01
C THR A 3 15.04 -44.66 -5.12
N ALA A 4 15.00 -44.84 -3.79
CA ALA A 4 16.08 -44.55 -2.82
C ALA A 4 16.61 -43.10 -2.92
N MET A 5 16.06 -42.19 -2.09
CA MET A 5 16.72 -41.62 -0.90
C MET A 5 17.95 -40.75 -1.18
N ASN A 6 17.84 -39.44 -0.94
CA ASN A 6 18.99 -38.62 -0.61
C ASN A 6 18.74 -37.84 0.70
N LYS A 7 19.26 -38.38 1.81
CA LYS A 7 19.41 -37.72 3.11
C LYS A 7 20.85 -37.25 3.22
N ILE A 8 21.09 -35.94 3.35
CA ILE A 8 22.37 -35.43 3.87
C ILE A 8 22.06 -34.40 4.96
N ARG A 9 22.47 -34.75 6.18
CA ARG A 9 22.50 -33.95 7.40
C ARG A 9 23.98 -33.64 7.69
N THR A 10 24.31 -32.36 7.90
CA THR A 10 25.50 -31.85 8.63
C THR A 10 25.32 -30.32 8.69
N LEU A 11 24.90 -29.69 9.80
CA LEU A 11 25.54 -29.48 11.11
C LEU A 11 26.88 -28.74 11.02
N GLY A 12 26.85 -27.44 11.37
CA GLY A 12 28.01 -26.55 11.38
C GLY A 12 27.68 -25.19 12.04
N CYS A 13 27.52 -25.20 13.36
CA CYS A 13 27.54 -23.98 14.19
C CYS A 13 28.99 -23.49 14.34
N ILE A 14 29.29 -22.26 13.93
CA ILE A 14 30.47 -21.52 14.42
C ILE A 14 30.00 -20.13 14.84
N ALA A 15 29.90 -19.95 16.15
CA ALA A 15 29.89 -18.66 16.82
C ALA A 15 31.35 -18.21 17.01
N LEU A 16 31.65 -16.94 16.73
CA LEU A 16 32.87 -16.29 17.19
C LEU A 16 32.54 -14.88 17.68
N LEU A 17 32.91 -14.67 18.93
CA LEU A 17 32.69 -13.52 19.78
C LEU A 17 33.66 -12.37 19.46
N ALA A 18 33.14 -11.16 19.61
CA ALA A 18 33.73 -9.98 20.24
C ALA A 18 35.21 -9.61 19.98
N SER A 19 35.39 -8.41 19.43
CA SER A 19 36.51 -7.53 19.80
C SER A 19 35.97 -6.13 20.08
N LEU A 20 35.99 -5.77 21.35
CA LEU A 20 35.88 -4.41 21.86
C LEU A 20 37.14 -3.62 21.47
N ALA A 21 36.97 -2.43 20.88
CA ALA A 21 37.98 -1.38 20.98
C ALA A 21 37.26 -0.04 21.15
N ALA A 22 37.29 0.45 22.39
CA ALA A 22 36.84 1.76 22.78
C ALA A 22 37.83 2.82 22.24
N CYS A 23 37.30 3.94 21.78
CA CYS A 23 37.99 5.23 21.82
C CYS A 23 36.99 6.28 22.28
N GLN A 24 37.14 6.67 23.54
CA GLN A 24 36.42 7.76 24.21
C GLN A 24 37.49 8.73 24.69
N GLY A 25 37.46 9.97 24.19
CA GLY A 25 38.22 11.10 24.71
C GLY A 25 37.24 12.21 25.16
N GLY A 26 37.29 12.59 26.44
CA GLY A 26 36.43 13.60 27.07
C GLY A 26 36.77 15.05 26.64
N SER A 27 35.77 15.93 26.44
CA SER A 27 35.10 16.87 27.40
C SER A 27 35.85 18.21 27.59
N PRO A 28 35.19 19.39 27.81
CA PRO A 28 33.93 19.56 28.55
C PRO A 28 32.86 20.55 28.01
N SER A 29 31.67 20.41 28.61
CA SER A 29 30.50 21.29 28.81
C SER A 29 30.35 22.64 28.10
N ASN A 30 29.16 22.83 27.51
CA ASN A 30 28.27 23.90 27.97
C ASN A 30 26.82 23.41 28.02
N SER A 31 26.24 23.49 29.21
CA SER A 31 24.84 23.22 29.50
C SER A 31 23.96 24.35 28.96
N THR A 32 22.88 24.02 28.25
CA THR A 32 21.66 24.85 28.28
C THR A 32 20.44 23.93 28.18
N ALA A 33 19.68 23.96 29.27
CA ALA A 33 18.26 23.67 29.44
C ALA A 33 17.65 22.49 28.65
N SER A 34 17.51 21.41 29.40
CA SER A 34 16.46 20.39 29.30
C SER A 34 15.09 21.00 28.97
N GLY A 35 14.68 20.88 27.72
CA GLY A 35 13.29 20.62 27.38
C GLY A 35 13.19 19.12 27.12
N SER A 36 12.49 18.40 27.99
CA SER A 36 12.25 16.96 27.88
C SER A 36 11.52 16.64 26.57
N GLN A 37 12.26 16.49 25.48
CA GLN A 37 11.79 15.74 24.33
C GLN A 37 11.80 14.27 24.76
N LYS A 38 10.64 13.83 25.25
CA LYS A 38 10.24 12.43 25.22
C LYS A 38 10.66 11.90 23.83
N PRO A 39 11.50 10.84 23.74
CA PRO A 39 11.77 10.22 22.46
C PRO A 39 10.41 9.92 21.85
N ALA A 40 10.15 10.46 20.65
CA ALA A 40 8.93 10.19 19.92
C ALA A 40 8.67 8.70 20.01
N ASP A 41 7.53 8.36 20.62
CA ASP A 41 7.08 6.99 20.78
C ASP A 41 7.29 6.29 19.44
N LYS A 42 7.90 5.10 19.47
CA LYS A 42 8.00 4.24 18.29
C LYS A 42 6.64 4.27 17.60
N GLN A 43 6.60 4.88 16.43
CA GLN A 43 5.44 4.93 15.56
C GLN A 43 5.29 3.52 14.96
N GLY A 44 5.05 2.54 15.82
CA GLY A 44 5.02 1.11 15.55
C GLY A 44 3.59 0.58 15.48
N GLY A 45 2.65 1.44 15.10
CA GLY A 45 1.26 1.08 14.79
C GLY A 45 1.02 0.98 13.29
N LEU A 46 -0.23 0.71 12.90
CA LEU A 46 -0.68 0.57 11.51
C LEU A 46 -0.24 1.76 10.61
N THR A 47 -0.32 3.00 11.10
CA THR A 47 0.13 4.20 10.35
C THR A 47 1.62 4.19 10.04
N GLY A 48 2.45 3.68 10.96
CA GLY A 48 3.90 3.54 10.73
C GLY A 48 4.22 2.45 9.72
N MET A 49 3.45 1.36 9.72
CA MET A 49 3.57 0.30 8.70
C MET A 49 3.17 0.80 7.32
N VAL A 50 2.09 1.59 7.21
CA VAL A 50 1.70 2.25 5.95
C VAL A 50 2.82 3.16 5.45
N GLY A 51 3.37 4.02 6.32
CA GLY A 51 4.49 4.88 5.94
C GLY A 51 5.70 4.10 5.41
N ALA A 52 6.14 3.07 6.13
CA ALA A 52 7.26 2.22 5.71
C ALA A 52 6.98 1.48 4.39
N ALA A 53 5.74 1.03 4.16
CA ALA A 53 5.35 0.41 2.90
C ALA A 53 5.40 1.41 1.74
N MET A 54 4.98 2.65 1.94
CA MET A 54 5.06 3.72 0.94
C MET A 54 6.52 4.08 0.63
N ASP A 55 7.38 4.19 1.64
CA ASP A 55 8.80 4.47 1.43
C ASP A 55 9.50 3.33 0.67
N LYS A 56 9.15 2.08 0.99
CA LYS A 56 9.60 0.93 0.22
C LYS A 56 9.10 0.99 -1.22
N ALA A 57 7.83 1.31 -1.44
CA ALA A 57 7.28 1.43 -2.79
C ALA A 57 8.01 2.51 -3.61
N ARG A 58 8.31 3.68 -3.03
CA ARG A 58 9.13 4.73 -3.66
C ARG A 58 10.52 4.22 -4.04
N ALA A 59 11.22 3.60 -3.09
CA ALA A 59 12.55 3.05 -3.35
C ALA A 59 12.54 1.96 -4.44
N GLU A 60 11.50 1.12 -4.47
CA GLU A 60 11.33 0.12 -5.53
C GLU A 60 11.05 0.76 -6.89
N MET A 61 10.21 1.79 -6.96
CA MET A 61 9.97 2.51 -8.22
C MET A 61 11.22 3.23 -8.72
N GLU A 62 12.08 3.73 -7.83
CA GLU A 62 13.35 4.36 -8.23
C GLU A 62 14.35 3.33 -8.77
N THR A 63 14.44 2.15 -8.13
CA THR A 63 15.50 1.17 -8.38
C THR A 63 15.13 0.03 -9.34
N LYS A 64 13.84 -0.23 -9.55
CA LYS A 64 13.34 -1.30 -10.45
C LYS A 64 12.77 -0.71 -11.73
N ASN A 65 12.61 -1.57 -12.73
CA ASN A 65 11.91 -1.22 -13.96
C ASN A 65 10.46 -0.82 -13.66
N ILE A 66 9.96 0.22 -14.35
CA ILE A 66 8.56 0.64 -14.27
C ILE A 66 7.83 0.13 -15.49
N SER A 67 6.74 -0.62 -15.29
CA SER A 67 5.87 -1.05 -16.38
C SER A 67 5.02 0.11 -16.87
N ILE A 68 4.93 0.28 -18.19
CA ILE A 68 4.15 1.33 -18.87
C ILE A 68 3.02 0.76 -19.73
N GLY A 69 2.94 -0.56 -19.84
CA GLY A 69 1.84 -1.27 -20.51
C GLY A 69 0.69 -1.65 -19.57
N ASP A 70 0.96 -1.68 -18.26
CA ASP A 70 -0.04 -1.95 -17.25
C ASP A 70 -0.98 -0.74 -17.13
N ALA A 71 -2.29 -1.02 -17.12
CA ALA A 71 -3.29 0.02 -16.93
C ALA A 71 -3.19 0.55 -15.50
N PHE A 72 -2.81 1.82 -15.34
CA PHE A 72 -3.14 2.54 -14.11
C PHE A 72 -4.53 3.16 -14.27
N HIS A 73 -5.27 3.19 -13.17
CA HIS A 73 -6.61 3.76 -13.10
C HIS A 73 -6.61 4.86 -12.04
N LEU A 74 -6.75 6.11 -12.45
CA LEU A 74 -6.98 7.23 -11.54
C LEU A 74 -8.45 7.62 -11.69
N ASN A 75 -9.20 7.64 -10.58
CA ASN A 75 -10.55 8.21 -10.58
C ASN A 75 -10.55 9.48 -9.71
N ILE A 76 -10.77 10.61 -10.36
CA ILE A 76 -10.80 11.92 -9.72
C ILE A 76 -12.13 12.55 -10.09
N ASN A 77 -12.96 12.85 -9.08
CA ASN A 77 -14.30 13.42 -9.23
C ASN A 77 -15.19 12.64 -10.22
N GLY A 78 -15.12 11.31 -10.22
CA GLY A 78 -15.89 10.46 -11.15
C GLY A 78 -15.26 10.28 -12.53
N HIS A 79 -14.22 11.03 -12.88
CA HIS A 79 -13.50 10.91 -14.14
C HIS A 79 -12.37 9.88 -14.02
N THR A 80 -12.43 8.85 -14.87
CA THR A 80 -11.42 7.78 -14.89
C THR A 80 -10.38 8.05 -15.96
N ILE A 81 -9.13 8.22 -15.54
CA ILE A 81 -7.97 8.34 -16.41
C ILE A 81 -7.28 6.98 -16.47
N ARG A 82 -6.98 6.53 -17.69
CA ARG A 82 -6.32 5.24 -17.95
C ARG A 82 -5.09 5.44 -18.82
N SER A 83 -4.00 4.76 -18.50
CA SER A 83 -2.75 4.83 -19.26
C SER A 83 -2.66 3.86 -20.44
N SER A 84 -3.45 2.80 -20.40
CA SER A 84 -3.37 1.68 -21.34
C SER A 84 -4.72 0.97 -21.40
N ASP A 85 -5.06 0.46 -22.58
CA ASP A 85 -6.20 -0.44 -22.77
C ASP A 85 -5.82 -1.93 -22.61
N GLY A 86 -4.58 -2.20 -22.20
CA GLY A 86 -4.03 -3.53 -21.96
C GLY A 86 -3.75 -4.33 -23.23
N LYS A 87 -3.84 -3.73 -24.43
CA LYS A 87 -3.62 -4.44 -25.70
C LYS A 87 -2.17 -4.37 -26.19
N ALA A 88 -1.41 -3.39 -25.75
CA ALA A 88 0.00 -3.28 -26.08
C ALA A 88 0.81 -4.39 -25.38
N PRO A 89 1.90 -4.90 -25.99
CA PRO A 89 2.82 -5.82 -25.33
C PRO A 89 3.35 -5.22 -24.03
N ARG A 90 3.85 -6.05 -23.11
CA ARG A 90 4.44 -5.53 -21.87
C ARG A 90 5.65 -4.67 -22.20
N ALA A 91 5.67 -3.46 -21.69
CA ALA A 91 6.81 -2.56 -21.80
C ALA A 91 7.24 -2.01 -20.47
N GLU A 92 8.53 -1.80 -20.33
CA GLU A 92 9.15 -1.30 -19.11
C GLU A 92 10.17 -0.21 -19.42
N ILE A 93 10.30 0.75 -18.51
CA ILE A 93 11.38 1.73 -18.51
C ILE A 93 12.33 1.41 -17.37
N THR A 94 13.61 1.23 -17.67
CA THR A 94 14.64 0.94 -16.66
C THR A 94 15.00 2.19 -15.85
N PRO A 95 15.63 2.06 -14.67
CA PRO A 95 16.19 3.20 -13.94
C PRO A 95 17.21 4.02 -14.75
N GLN A 96 17.82 3.41 -15.76
CA GLN A 96 18.81 4.05 -16.65
C GLN A 96 18.18 4.73 -17.86
N GLY A 97 16.86 4.61 -18.05
CA GLY A 97 16.13 5.23 -19.14
C GLY A 97 16.11 4.41 -20.43
N ASP A 98 16.35 3.10 -20.35
CA ASP A 98 16.17 2.21 -21.49
C ASP A 98 14.71 1.75 -21.58
N LEU A 99 14.21 1.63 -22.81
CA LEU A 99 12.89 1.05 -23.07
C LEU A 99 13.06 -0.45 -23.37
N LEU A 100 12.33 -1.27 -22.62
CA LEU A 100 12.22 -2.70 -22.85
C LEU A 100 10.81 -3.04 -23.34
N ILE A 101 10.69 -3.83 -24.41
CA ILE A 101 9.40 -4.42 -24.85
C ILE A 101 9.53 -5.93 -24.82
N GLU A 102 8.64 -6.61 -24.10
CA GLU A 102 8.72 -8.05 -23.85
C GLU A 102 10.11 -8.46 -23.30
N GLY A 103 10.66 -7.62 -22.42
CA GLY A 103 11.99 -7.78 -21.82
C GLY A 103 13.17 -7.54 -22.77
N LYS A 104 12.94 -7.14 -24.03
CA LYS A 104 13.99 -6.86 -25.02
C LYS A 104 14.29 -5.37 -25.12
N PRO A 105 15.56 -4.95 -25.10
CA PRO A 105 15.91 -3.55 -25.26
C PRO A 105 15.54 -3.04 -26.65
N VAL A 106 15.02 -1.83 -26.70
CA VAL A 106 14.76 -1.07 -27.92
C VAL A 106 15.96 -0.16 -28.18
N ASP A 107 16.40 -0.08 -29.44
CA ASP A 107 17.45 0.86 -29.83
C ASP A 107 16.95 2.30 -29.65
N ILE A 108 17.65 3.07 -28.82
CA ILE A 108 17.31 4.45 -28.50
C ILE A 108 18.51 5.38 -28.66
N THR A 109 18.22 6.63 -29.04
CA THR A 109 19.16 7.73 -29.08
C THR A 109 19.35 8.34 -27.68
N PRO A 110 20.43 9.11 -27.43
CA PRO A 110 20.60 9.83 -26.17
C PRO A 110 19.45 10.77 -25.84
N VAL A 111 18.87 11.43 -26.85
CA VAL A 111 17.71 12.33 -26.68
C VAL A 111 16.47 11.56 -26.23
N GLN A 112 16.20 10.40 -26.85
CA GLN A 112 15.09 9.53 -26.44
C GLN A 112 15.29 8.99 -25.02
N ARG A 113 16.53 8.64 -24.63
CA ARG A 113 16.85 8.22 -23.25
C ARG A 113 16.52 9.31 -22.23
N THR A 114 16.85 10.57 -22.53
CA THR A 114 16.50 11.71 -21.68
C THR A 114 14.98 11.84 -21.52
N LEU A 115 14.22 11.71 -22.61
CA LEU A 115 12.76 11.74 -22.57
C LEU A 115 12.16 10.56 -21.77
N LEU A 116 12.72 9.35 -21.89
CA LEU A 116 12.29 8.18 -21.12
C LEU A 116 12.55 8.36 -19.61
N LEU A 117 13.69 8.94 -19.23
CA LEU A 117 13.99 9.28 -17.83
C LEU A 117 13.04 10.34 -17.28
N GLN A 118 12.74 11.36 -18.08
CA GLN A 118 11.78 12.39 -17.71
C GLN A 118 10.39 11.78 -17.48
N TYR A 119 9.90 11.01 -18.44
CA TYR A 119 8.60 10.34 -18.35
C TYR A 119 8.52 9.38 -17.15
N ARG A 120 9.61 8.64 -16.89
CA ARG A 120 9.74 7.78 -15.71
C ARG A 120 9.60 8.59 -14.41
N GLY A 121 10.26 9.75 -14.32
CA GLY A 121 10.15 10.64 -13.16
C GLY A 121 8.72 11.13 -12.95
N GLU A 122 8.05 11.52 -14.04
CA GLU A 122 6.65 11.97 -14.00
C GLU A 122 5.70 10.84 -13.51
N ILE A 123 5.92 9.58 -13.91
CA ILE A 123 5.18 8.43 -13.36
C ILE A 123 5.41 8.29 -11.85
N ILE A 124 6.67 8.39 -11.39
CA ILE A 124 7.01 8.27 -9.97
C ILE A 124 6.33 9.38 -9.16
N ASP A 125 6.28 10.61 -9.68
CA ASP A 125 5.66 11.75 -9.02
C ASP A 125 4.13 11.57 -8.89
N VAL A 126 3.48 11.11 -9.96
CA VAL A 126 2.04 10.80 -9.97
C VAL A 126 1.73 9.66 -8.99
N ALA A 127 2.48 8.57 -9.04
CA ALA A 127 2.31 7.44 -8.13
C ALA A 127 2.55 7.84 -6.67
N SER A 128 3.58 8.64 -6.40
CA SER A 128 3.89 9.14 -5.06
C SER A 128 2.81 10.04 -4.49
N SER A 129 2.20 10.87 -5.33
CA SER A 129 1.08 11.73 -4.97
C SER A 129 -0.18 10.90 -4.71
N GLY A 130 -0.47 9.91 -5.56
CA GLY A 130 -1.58 8.96 -5.37
C GLY A 130 -1.44 8.15 -4.07
N MET A 131 -0.23 7.70 -3.72
CA MET A 131 0.07 7.03 -2.44
C MET A 131 -0.22 7.92 -1.23
N GLU A 132 0.13 9.21 -1.29
CA GLU A 132 -0.13 10.15 -0.19
C GLU A 132 -1.63 10.45 -0.04
N ILE A 133 -2.35 10.62 -1.15
CA ILE A 133 -3.81 10.76 -1.15
C ILE A 133 -4.45 9.50 -0.53
N GLY A 134 -4.02 8.31 -0.95
CA GLY A 134 -4.50 7.04 -0.41
C GLY A 134 -4.26 6.92 1.09
N LYS A 135 -3.08 7.33 1.59
CA LYS A 135 -2.77 7.38 3.02
C LYS A 135 -3.74 8.28 3.79
N GLN A 136 -4.02 9.48 3.26
CA GLN A 136 -4.98 10.40 3.88
C GLN A 136 -6.39 9.81 3.93
N GLY A 137 -6.80 9.05 2.90
CA GLY A 137 -8.07 8.32 2.88
C GLY A 137 -8.17 7.28 3.99
N VAL A 138 -7.10 6.51 4.23
CA VAL A 138 -7.04 5.53 5.34
C VAL A 138 -7.08 6.23 6.70
N ASP A 139 -6.36 7.33 6.86
CA ASP A 139 -6.34 8.11 8.10
C ASP A 139 -7.74 8.67 8.44
N ILE A 140 -8.49 9.18 7.45
CA ILE A 140 -9.89 9.61 7.61
C ILE A 140 -10.78 8.43 8.02
N ALA A 141 -10.69 7.31 7.30
CA ALA A 141 -11.52 6.13 7.57
C ALA A 141 -11.30 5.61 9.01
N GLY A 142 -10.04 5.56 9.46
CA GLY A 142 -9.71 5.19 10.84
C GLY A 142 -10.31 6.14 11.87
N LYS A 143 -10.22 7.46 11.64
CA LYS A 143 -10.83 8.48 12.52
C LYS A 143 -12.35 8.41 12.53
N ALA A 144 -12.99 8.14 11.40
CA ALA A 144 -14.44 8.00 11.30
C ALA A 144 -14.94 6.82 12.15
N VAL A 145 -14.27 5.66 12.07
CA VAL A 145 -14.60 4.49 12.91
C VAL A 145 -14.41 4.81 14.39
N GLY A 146 -13.27 5.43 14.75
CA GLY A 146 -13.02 5.84 16.13
C GLY A 146 -14.06 6.82 16.67
N THR A 147 -14.48 7.77 15.83
CA THR A 147 -15.52 8.76 16.15
C THR A 147 -16.88 8.11 16.31
N ALA A 148 -17.25 7.14 15.45
CA ALA A 148 -18.53 6.44 15.56
C ALA A 148 -18.63 5.68 16.89
N ILE A 149 -17.54 5.00 17.30
CA ILE A 149 -17.44 4.36 18.61
C ILE A 149 -17.54 5.42 19.72
N ALA A 150 -16.75 6.49 19.65
CA ALA A 150 -16.75 7.54 20.68
C ALA A 150 -18.09 8.30 20.78
N SER A 151 -18.83 8.45 19.68
CA SER A 151 -20.12 9.15 19.65
C SER A 151 -21.21 8.36 20.37
N ILE A 152 -21.18 7.02 20.29
CA ILE A 152 -22.07 6.15 21.08
C ILE A 152 -21.85 6.37 22.59
N PHE A 153 -20.61 6.60 23.01
CA PHE A 153 -20.29 6.76 24.43
C PHE A 153 -20.36 8.21 24.93
N ASN A 154 -20.02 9.19 24.10
CA ASN A 154 -19.69 10.56 24.56
C ASN A 154 -20.46 11.68 23.84
N GLY A 155 -21.24 11.41 22.79
CA GLY A 155 -22.09 12.41 22.12
C GLY A 155 -21.38 13.57 21.41
N LYS A 156 -20.09 13.44 21.05
CA LYS A 156 -19.25 14.51 20.46
C LYS A 156 -19.17 14.46 18.92
N SER A 157 -20.30 14.38 18.21
CA SER A 157 -20.36 14.22 16.75
C SER A 157 -19.86 15.44 15.95
N ASP A 158 -20.16 16.65 16.41
CA ASP A 158 -20.08 17.86 15.57
C ASP A 158 -18.64 18.31 15.28
N GLU A 159 -17.72 18.11 16.23
CA GLU A 159 -16.30 18.45 16.05
C GLU A 159 -15.63 17.49 15.06
N ALA A 160 -15.96 16.20 15.15
CA ALA A 160 -15.44 15.19 14.24
C ALA A 160 -15.99 15.37 12.82
N GLU A 161 -17.27 15.77 12.67
CA GLU A 161 -17.81 16.09 11.35
C GLU A 161 -17.07 17.26 10.68
N ARG A 162 -16.74 18.31 11.44
CA ARG A 162 -15.94 19.45 10.94
C ARG A 162 -14.53 19.01 10.55
N GLU A 163 -13.88 18.18 11.36
CA GLU A 163 -12.55 17.66 11.06
C GLU A 163 -12.56 16.78 9.80
N MET A 164 -13.55 15.91 9.65
CA MET A 164 -13.71 15.05 8.47
C MET A 164 -13.95 15.87 7.19
N LYS A 165 -14.80 16.91 7.25
CA LYS A 165 -15.00 17.84 6.13
C LYS A 165 -13.69 18.52 5.71
N ALA A 166 -12.94 19.06 6.67
CA ALA A 166 -11.65 19.70 6.38
C ALA A 166 -10.60 18.74 5.82
N GLN A 167 -10.62 17.46 6.21
CA GLN A 167 -9.74 16.43 5.62
C GLN A 167 -10.18 16.03 4.21
N GLY A 168 -11.49 15.96 3.96
CA GLY A 168 -12.04 15.74 2.61
C GLY A 168 -11.63 16.84 1.63
N GLU A 169 -11.76 18.11 2.02
CA GLU A 169 -11.33 19.26 1.20
C GLU A 169 -9.82 19.22 0.88
N ARG A 170 -8.99 18.73 1.81
CA ARG A 170 -7.54 18.56 1.58
C ARG A 170 -7.23 17.46 0.58
N ILE A 171 -7.95 16.33 0.66
CA ILE A 171 -7.83 15.23 -0.30
C ILE A 171 -8.26 15.70 -1.70
N GLU A 172 -9.36 16.43 -1.79
CA GLU A 172 -9.85 17.02 -3.04
C GLU A 172 -8.82 17.97 -3.65
N ALA A 173 -8.26 18.88 -2.85
CA ALA A 173 -7.19 19.77 -3.31
C ALA A 173 -5.93 19.02 -3.77
N ALA A 174 -5.55 17.93 -3.07
CA ALA A 174 -4.42 17.09 -3.46
C ALA A 174 -4.70 16.35 -4.78
N ALA A 175 -5.92 15.86 -4.98
CA ALA A 175 -6.33 15.22 -6.23
C ALA A 175 -6.33 16.21 -7.40
N MET A 176 -6.76 17.45 -7.19
CA MET A 176 -6.68 18.49 -8.23
C MET A 176 -5.24 18.81 -8.62
N LYS A 177 -4.33 18.84 -7.64
CA LYS A 177 -2.90 19.00 -7.91
C LYS A 177 -2.32 17.82 -8.72
N LEU A 178 -2.87 16.61 -8.54
CA LEU A 178 -2.50 15.45 -9.34
C LEU A 178 -2.85 15.65 -10.82
N CYS A 179 -4.01 16.24 -11.13
CA CYS A 179 -4.39 16.61 -12.49
C CYS A 179 -3.36 17.56 -13.14
N ASP A 180 -2.82 18.51 -12.38
CA ASP A 180 -1.80 19.44 -12.89
C ASP A 180 -0.48 18.74 -13.20
N GLN A 181 -0.12 17.69 -12.44
CA GLN A 181 1.06 16.88 -12.68
C GLN A 181 0.95 16.03 -13.95
N LEU A 182 -0.26 15.75 -14.44
CA LEU A 182 -0.47 15.00 -15.69
C LEU A 182 -0.14 15.83 -16.94
N GLN A 183 -0.18 17.17 -16.87
CA GLN A 183 0.15 18.03 -18.02
C GLN A 183 1.55 17.82 -18.60
N PRO A 184 2.64 17.89 -17.80
CA PRO A 184 3.97 17.61 -18.32
C PRO A 184 4.09 16.16 -18.83
N MET A 185 3.42 15.21 -18.16
CA MET A 185 3.40 13.80 -18.55
C MET A 185 2.83 13.57 -19.95
N VAL A 186 1.70 14.20 -20.29
CA VAL A 186 1.12 14.13 -21.65
C VAL A 186 2.08 14.68 -22.69
N LYS A 187 2.72 15.81 -22.40
CA LYS A 187 3.66 16.43 -23.32
C LYS A 187 4.87 15.51 -23.58
N THR A 188 5.47 14.96 -22.53
CA THR A 188 6.59 14.02 -22.66
C THR A 188 6.17 12.76 -23.41
N GLN A 189 4.97 12.24 -23.16
CA GLN A 189 4.41 11.10 -23.90
C GLN A 189 4.31 11.39 -25.41
N GLN A 190 3.83 12.57 -25.80
CA GLN A 190 3.68 12.97 -27.19
C GLN A 190 5.05 13.14 -27.88
N GLU A 191 6.03 13.72 -27.18
CA GLU A 191 7.41 13.85 -27.68
C GLU A 191 8.09 12.48 -27.87
N LEU A 192 7.86 11.55 -26.93
CA LEU A 192 8.30 10.16 -27.05
C LEU A 192 7.60 9.45 -28.22
N ALA A 193 6.28 9.57 -28.35
CA ALA A 193 5.53 8.95 -29.44
C ALA A 193 5.94 9.47 -30.83
N ALA A 194 6.30 10.76 -30.92
CA ALA A 194 6.77 11.39 -32.15
C ALA A 194 8.20 10.93 -32.52
N SER A 195 9.09 10.79 -31.53
CA SER A 195 10.50 10.51 -31.75
C SER A 195 10.86 9.02 -31.72
N LEU A 196 10.09 8.18 -31.01
CA LEU A 196 10.34 6.76 -30.79
C LEU A 196 9.11 5.94 -31.20
N PRO A 197 9.04 5.43 -32.44
CA PRO A 197 7.86 4.72 -32.96
C PRO A 197 7.41 3.53 -32.12
N ALA A 198 8.36 2.83 -31.48
CA ALA A 198 8.07 1.70 -30.60
C ALA A 198 7.31 2.09 -29.31
N PHE A 199 7.34 3.38 -28.93
CA PHE A 199 6.66 3.88 -27.74
C PHE A 199 5.21 4.30 -28.02
N LYS A 200 4.82 4.51 -29.28
CA LYS A 200 3.47 4.98 -29.67
C LYS A 200 2.30 4.22 -29.01
N PRO A 201 2.33 2.88 -28.86
CA PRO A 201 1.23 2.15 -28.23
C PRO A 201 1.03 2.44 -26.74
N TYR A 202 1.99 3.08 -26.08
CA TYR A 202 1.96 3.41 -24.65
C TYR A 202 1.64 4.90 -24.40
N ALA A 203 1.46 5.68 -25.46
CA ALA A 203 1.15 7.11 -25.39
C ALA A 203 -0.36 7.37 -25.51
N ASN A 204 -1.12 6.88 -24.52
CA ASN A 204 -2.58 6.90 -24.54
C ASN A 204 -3.21 8.02 -23.69
N LEU A 205 -2.41 8.83 -23.00
CA LEU A 205 -2.91 9.92 -22.17
C LEU A 205 -3.12 11.16 -23.04
N GLU A 206 -4.36 11.65 -23.11
CA GLU A 206 -4.77 12.77 -23.95
C GLU A 206 -5.00 14.04 -23.14
N GLN A 207 -5.02 15.20 -23.80
CA GLN A 207 -5.30 16.47 -23.14
C GLN A 207 -6.72 16.51 -22.56
N SER A 208 -7.68 15.85 -23.21
CA SER A 208 -9.05 15.67 -22.73
C SER A 208 -9.10 14.97 -21.38
N ASP A 209 -8.21 14.02 -21.11
CA ASP A 209 -8.16 13.33 -19.81
C ASP A 209 -7.82 14.29 -18.68
N ILE A 210 -6.92 15.26 -18.94
CA ILE A 210 -6.56 16.30 -17.97
C ILE A 210 -7.70 17.30 -17.78
N ASP A 211 -8.34 17.68 -18.88
CA ASP A 211 -9.45 18.63 -18.85
C ASP A 211 -10.65 18.04 -18.09
N ASP A 212 -10.90 16.74 -18.25
CA ASP A 212 -11.90 15.98 -17.51
C ASP A 212 -11.49 15.77 -16.04
N CYS A 213 -10.21 15.47 -15.77
CA CYS A 213 -9.68 15.37 -14.41
C CYS A 213 -10.00 16.60 -13.54
N ARG A 214 -9.95 17.79 -14.14
CA ARG A 214 -10.17 19.07 -13.45
C ARG A 214 -11.64 19.43 -13.26
N LYS A 215 -12.58 18.68 -13.84
CA LYS A 215 -14.00 18.95 -13.66
C LYS A 215 -14.41 18.55 -12.26
N HIS A 216 -15.25 19.40 -11.65
CA HIS A 216 -15.96 19.08 -10.42
C HIS A 216 -17.39 18.71 -10.79
N ASP A 217 -17.67 17.43 -10.93
CA ASP A 217 -19.05 16.97 -10.87
C ASP A 217 -19.49 16.92 -9.40
N LYS A 218 -20.60 17.60 -9.10
CA LYS A 218 -21.13 17.67 -7.74
C LYS A 218 -21.64 16.30 -7.32
N GLY A 219 -20.86 15.53 -6.55
CA GLY A 219 -21.40 14.39 -5.79
C GLY A 219 -20.47 13.22 -5.57
N ASP A 220 -19.41 13.06 -6.36
CA ASP A 220 -18.56 11.87 -6.30
C ASP A 220 -17.20 12.21 -5.68
N GLY A 221 -16.97 11.71 -4.46
CA GLY A 221 -15.70 11.88 -3.76
C GLY A 221 -14.51 11.29 -4.53
N VAL A 222 -13.30 11.69 -4.14
CA VAL A 222 -12.05 11.16 -4.70
C VAL A 222 -11.87 9.69 -4.30
N ALA A 223 -11.81 8.79 -5.29
CA ALA A 223 -11.53 7.38 -5.07
C ALA A 223 -10.32 6.95 -5.90
N VAL A 224 -9.18 6.65 -5.25
CA VAL A 224 -7.96 6.20 -5.94
C VAL A 224 -7.93 4.67 -6.13
N PHE A 225 -9.11 4.02 -6.14
CA PHE A 225 -9.26 2.58 -6.32
C PHE A 225 -10.17 2.30 -7.51
N SER A 226 -9.88 1.26 -8.29
CA SER A 226 -10.74 0.89 -9.40
C SER A 226 -12.04 0.21 -8.92
N ASP A 227 -13.07 0.23 -9.76
CA ASP A 227 -14.31 -0.54 -9.50
C ASP A 227 -14.05 -2.05 -9.42
N ALA A 228 -13.05 -2.55 -10.15
CA ALA A 228 -12.63 -3.94 -10.11
C ALA A 228 -12.02 -4.29 -8.74
N ASP A 229 -11.13 -3.45 -8.21
CA ASP A 229 -10.57 -3.61 -6.86
C ASP A 229 -11.69 -3.52 -5.81
N ARG A 230 -12.69 -2.66 -6.04
CA ARG A 230 -13.84 -2.50 -5.12
C ARG A 230 -14.72 -3.75 -5.07
N GLU A 231 -14.93 -4.46 -6.17
CA GLU A 231 -15.65 -5.74 -6.17
C GLU A 231 -14.84 -6.85 -5.52
N GLU A 232 -13.54 -6.94 -5.82
CA GLU A 232 -12.64 -7.92 -5.21
C GLU A 232 -12.54 -7.72 -3.69
N ILE A 233 -12.30 -6.49 -3.23
CA ILE A 233 -12.28 -6.14 -1.81
C ILE A 233 -13.64 -6.42 -1.14
N ARG A 234 -14.76 -6.12 -1.80
CA ARG A 234 -16.10 -6.45 -1.26
C ARG A 234 -16.33 -7.95 -1.16
N SER A 235 -15.82 -8.73 -2.11
CA SER A 235 -15.90 -10.19 -2.09
C SER A 235 -15.08 -10.74 -0.93
N ASP A 236 -13.82 -10.32 -0.80
CA ASP A 236 -12.91 -10.74 0.27
C ASP A 236 -13.46 -10.42 1.67
N ILE A 237 -14.04 -9.24 1.85
CA ILE A 237 -14.69 -8.88 3.13
C ILE A 237 -15.89 -9.79 3.41
N ARG A 238 -16.74 -10.04 2.40
CA ARG A 238 -17.92 -10.90 2.55
C ARG A 238 -17.51 -12.34 2.88
N ASP A 239 -16.47 -12.84 2.24
CA ASP A 239 -15.96 -14.19 2.47
C ASP A 239 -15.23 -14.30 3.81
N GLY A 240 -14.47 -13.29 4.22
CA GLY A 240 -13.87 -13.21 5.56
C GLY A 240 -14.92 -13.19 6.69
N ILE A 241 -16.02 -12.45 6.50
CA ILE A 241 -17.16 -12.46 7.44
C ILE A 241 -17.82 -13.84 7.46
N ARG A 242 -18.06 -14.45 6.29
CA ARG A 242 -18.65 -15.79 6.18
C ARG A 242 -17.77 -16.85 6.86
N GLU A 243 -16.45 -16.76 6.70
CA GLU A 243 -15.47 -17.65 7.34
C GLU A 243 -15.49 -17.49 8.86
N SER A 244 -15.54 -16.25 9.34
CA SER A 244 -15.63 -15.92 10.77
C SER A 244 -16.93 -16.42 11.40
N ILE A 245 -18.08 -16.24 10.71
CA ILE A 245 -19.37 -16.78 11.15
C ILE A 245 -19.35 -18.32 11.13
N ARG A 246 -18.77 -18.94 10.11
CA ARG A 246 -18.62 -20.41 10.04
C ARG A 246 -17.73 -20.95 11.17
N GLY A 247 -16.70 -20.20 11.55
CA GLY A 247 -15.86 -20.47 12.72
C GLY A 247 -16.65 -20.39 14.04
N ALA A 248 -17.47 -19.35 14.20
CA ALA A 248 -18.31 -19.14 15.38
C ALA A 248 -19.48 -20.13 15.49
N VAL A 249 -20.02 -20.62 14.37
CA VAL A 249 -21.07 -21.66 14.33
C VAL A 249 -20.47 -23.06 14.58
N ARG A 250 -19.16 -23.24 14.37
CA ARG A 250 -18.45 -24.50 14.66
C ARG A 250 -17.92 -24.62 16.09
N THR A 251 -18.01 -23.59 16.93
CA THR A 251 -17.86 -23.77 18.38
C THR A 251 -19.16 -24.33 18.95
N PRO A 252 -19.21 -25.60 19.40
CA PRO A 252 -20.39 -26.10 20.08
C PRO A 252 -20.51 -25.36 21.42
N SER A 253 -21.63 -24.67 21.59
CA SER A 253 -22.17 -24.34 22.89
C SER A 253 -22.32 -25.63 23.70
N SER A 254 -21.44 -25.87 24.66
CA SER A 254 -21.67 -26.88 25.69
C SER A 254 -22.21 -26.17 26.93
N PRO A 255 -23.48 -26.39 27.31
CA PRO A 255 -23.90 -26.15 28.68
C PRO A 255 -23.41 -27.33 29.52
N GLY A 256 -22.79 -27.03 30.66
CA GLY A 256 -22.42 -28.04 31.64
C GLY A 256 -23.64 -28.62 32.35
N SER A 257 -23.57 -29.91 32.65
CA SER A 257 -24.16 -30.53 33.82
C SER A 257 -23.56 -31.93 33.99
N ASP A 258 -22.93 -32.11 35.16
CA ASP A 258 -22.85 -33.34 35.96
C ASP A 258 -22.04 -34.53 35.41
N ASP A 259 -20.88 -34.78 36.02
CA ASP A 259 -20.65 -36.00 36.81
C ASP A 259 -19.26 -35.98 37.46
N ALA A 260 -19.25 -35.56 38.73
CA ALA A 260 -18.17 -35.80 39.66
C ALA A 260 -18.71 -36.73 40.76
N ALA A 261 -18.56 -38.05 40.58
CA ALA A 261 -18.61 -39.01 41.67
C ALA A 261 -17.86 -40.28 41.26
N ALA A 262 -16.62 -40.39 41.72
CA ALA A 262 -15.90 -41.65 41.80
C ALA A 262 -16.51 -42.48 42.92
N GLU A 263 -17.11 -43.63 42.61
CA GLU A 263 -17.48 -44.64 43.60
C GLU A 263 -16.30 -45.58 43.87
N ALA A 264 -16.07 -45.76 45.16
CA ALA A 264 -15.01 -46.54 45.76
C ALA A 264 -15.34 -48.04 45.79
N ASP A 265 -14.26 -48.81 45.60
CA ASP A 265 -13.98 -50.19 45.98
C ASP A 265 -15.03 -50.98 46.77
N ALA A 266 -15.43 -52.12 46.19
CA ALA A 266 -16.24 -53.14 46.81
C ALA A 266 -15.42 -53.99 47.79
N ALA A 267 -15.56 -53.73 49.10
CA ALA A 267 -15.21 -54.67 50.16
C ALA A 267 -16.45 -55.45 50.63
N ALA A 268 -16.56 -56.66 50.11
CA ALA A 268 -17.16 -57.88 50.63
C ALA A 268 -17.87 -57.88 52.02
N ALA A 269 -19.06 -58.50 52.00
CA ALA A 269 -19.43 -59.72 52.75
C ALA A 269 -20.55 -59.63 53.82
N LYS A 270 -21.46 -60.62 53.67
CA LYS A 270 -22.43 -61.19 54.62
C LYS A 270 -23.84 -60.59 54.67
N GLY A 271 -24.80 -61.39 54.18
CA GLY A 271 -26.13 -61.46 54.76
C GLY A 271 -27.20 -62.00 53.81
N GLY A 272 -27.24 -63.33 53.59
CA GLY A 272 -28.41 -64.03 53.03
C GLY A 272 -28.13 -64.87 51.80
#